data_AF-A0AAP8T1D6-F1
#
_entry.id   AF-A0AAP8T1D6-F1
#
_cell.length_a   1.000
_cell.length_b   1.000
_cell.length_c   1.000
_cell.angle_alpha   90.00
_cell.angle_beta   90.00
_cell.angle_gamma   90.00
#
_symmetry.space_group_name_H-M   'P 1'
#
loop_
_entity.id
_entity.type
_entity.pdbx_description
1 polymer ?
#
loop_
_entity_poly.entity_id
_entity_poly.type
_entity_poly.pdbx_seq_one_letter_code
_entity_poly.pdbx_strand_id
1 'polypeptide(L)' 'LEEYALTIAKKMKYINVGTIEFLVDENEGIYFLEMNTRLQVEHGVTEGITGIDLVEWQFRITFGEILPIRPHHVE' A
#
# COMPACT_ATOMS: atom_id res chain seq x y z
N LEU A 1 -2.31 -4.84 -10.58
CA LEU A 1 -2.22 -3.60 -9.76
C LEU A 1 -1.15 -3.71 -8.67
N GLU A 2 -1.18 -4.76 -7.85
CA GLU A 2 -0.19 -4.96 -6.77
C GLU A 2 1.26 -4.91 -7.24
N GLU A 3 1.64 -5.68 -8.27
CA GLU A 3 3.01 -5.70 -8.78
C GLU A 3 3.49 -4.31 -9.22
N TYR A 4 2.62 -3.54 -9.87
CA TYR A 4 2.92 -2.16 -10.26
C TYR A 4 3.13 -1.26 -9.03
N ALA A 5 2.24 -1.36 -8.04
CA ALA A 5 2.34 -0.60 -6.80
C ALA A 5 3.65 -0.93 -6.05
N LEU A 6 3.98 -2.21 -5.89
CA LEU A 6 5.22 -2.66 -5.27
C LEU A 6 6.45 -2.19 -6.05
N THR A 7 6.40 -2.22 -7.38
CA THR A 7 7.49 -1.74 -8.23
C THR A 7 7.72 -0.24 -8.06
N ILE A 8 6.66 0.56 -8.05
CA ILE A 8 6.73 2.01 -7.84
C ILE A 8 7.29 2.32 -6.45
N ALA A 9 6.72 1.72 -5.40
CA ALA A 9 7.17 1.92 -4.02
C ALA A 9 8.65 1.56 -3.82
N LYS A 10 9.10 0.42 -4.39
CA LYS A 10 10.51 -0.01 -4.36
C LYS A 10 11.42 0.97 -5.09
N LYS A 11 11.04 1.44 -6.29
CA LYS A 11 11.83 2.42 -7.07
C LYS A 11 11.96 3.76 -6.34
N MET A 12 10.90 4.19 -5.65
CA MET A 12 10.91 5.41 -4.84
C MET A 12 11.65 5.24 -3.52
N LYS A 13 12.03 4.01 -3.15
CA LYS A 13 12.55 3.67 -1.81
C LYS A 13 11.59 4.19 -0.73
N TYR A 14 10.29 4.04 -0.98
CA TYR A 14 9.28 4.57 -0.08
C TYR A 14 9.31 3.81 1.25
N ILE A 15 9.17 4.56 2.34
CA ILE A 15 9.17 4.04 3.70
C ILE A 15 7.84 4.45 4.30
N ASN A 16 7.28 3.57 5.13
CA ASN A 16 5.99 3.76 5.80
C ASN A 16 4.77 3.48 4.88
N VAL A 17 3.57 3.75 5.39
CA VAL A 17 2.29 3.53 4.71
C VAL A 17 2.03 4.63 3.69
N GLY A 18 1.46 4.25 2.55
CA GLY A 18 1.05 5.17 1.48
C GLY A 18 0.15 4.45 0.49
N THR A 19 -0.55 5.23 -0.33
CA THR A 19 -1.49 4.72 -1.33
C THR A 19 -0.99 5.06 -2.72
N ILE A 20 -1.01 4.10 -3.63
CA ILE A 20 -0.78 4.35 -5.06
C ILE A 20 -2.12 4.29 -5.75
N GLU A 21 -2.46 5.37 -6.44
CA GLU A 21 -3.74 5.53 -7.10
C GLU A 21 -3.61 5.19 -8.58
N PHE A 22 -4.53 4.35 -9.04
CA PHE A 22 -4.64 3.96 -10.44
C PHE A 22 -6.01 4.36 -10.97
N LEU A 23 -6.06 4.69 -12.25
CA LEU A 23 -7.29 4.73 -13.03
C LEU A 23 -7.40 3.44 -13.83
N VAL A 24 -8.61 2.88 -13.87
CA VAL A 24 -8.93 1.71 -14.69
C VAL A 24 -10.04 2.12 -15.64
N ASP A 25 -9.83 1.94 -16.94
CA ASP A 25 -10.84 2.23 -17.95
C ASP A 25 -11.76 1.01 -18.23
N GLU A 26 -12.74 1.20 -19.11
CA GLU A 26 -13.71 0.17 -19.50
C GLU A 26 -13.11 -1.03 -20.25
N ASN A 27 -11.89 -0.88 -20.80
CA ASN A 27 -11.14 -1.94 -21.47
C ASN A 27 -10.08 -2.57 -20.55
N GLU A 28 -10.20 -2.36 -19.23
CA GLU A 28 -9.26 -2.79 -18.21
C GLU A 28 -7.84 -2.21 -18.37
N GLY A 29 -7.70 -1.10 -19.09
CA GLY A 29 -6.48 -0.31 -19.17
C GLY A 29 -6.14 0.27 -17.80
N ILE A 30 -4.95 -0.02 -17.27
CA ILE A 30 -4.46 0.45 -15.97
C ILE A 30 -3.50 1.62 -16.17
N TYR A 31 -3.77 2.74 -15.52
CA TYR A 31 -2.97 3.95 -15.60
C TYR A 31 -2.58 4.42 -14.20
N PHE A 32 -1.29 4.69 -13.98
CA PHE A 32 -0.82 5.33 -12.75
C PHE A 32 -1.29 6.79 -12.73
N LEU A 33 -1.90 7.20 -11.62
CA LEU A 33 -2.31 8.59 -11.41
C LEU A 33 -1.27 9.31 -10.54
N GLU A 34 -1.16 8.89 -9.29
CA GLU A 34 -0.21 9.44 -8.33
C GLU A 34 0.06 8.47 -7.18
N MET A 35 0.94 8.90 -6.27
CA MET A 35 1.15 8.24 -4.98
C MET A 35 0.92 9.24 -3.85
N ASN A 36 -0.01 8.91 -2.96
CA ASN A 36 -0.23 9.64 -1.72
C ASN A 36 0.74 9.14 -0.64
N THR A 37 1.75 9.96 -0.31
CA THR A 37 2.83 9.63 0.63
C THR A 37 2.44 9.88 2.09
N ARG A 38 1.24 9.45 2.46
CA ARG A 38 0.63 9.59 3.78
C ARG A 38 -0.43 8.51 3.96
N LEU A 39 -0.88 8.31 5.20
CA LEU A 39 -2.08 7.51 5.44
C LEU A 39 -3.28 8.16 4.74
N GLN A 40 -4.07 7.31 4.11
CA GLN A 40 -5.24 7.74 3.34
C GLN A 40 -6.49 7.75 4.22
N VAL A 41 -7.43 8.65 3.96
CA VAL A 41 -8.64 8.79 4.80
C VAL A 41 -9.43 7.48 4.85
N GLU A 42 -9.58 6.81 3.71
CA GLU A 42 -10.32 5.55 3.56
C GLU A 42 -9.58 4.28 4.03
N HIS A 43 -8.43 4.41 4.70
CA HIS A 43 -7.64 3.26 5.19
C HIS A 43 -8.45 2.26 6.03
N GLY A 44 -9.49 2.72 6.76
CA GLY A 44 -10.35 1.85 7.58
C GLY A 44 -11.03 0.72 6.80
N VAL A 45 -11.23 0.84 5.48
CA VAL A 45 -11.72 -0.28 4.65
C VAL A 45 -10.66 -1.38 4.57
N THR A 46 -9.39 -1.01 4.32
CA THR A 46 -8.27 -1.94 4.28
C THR A 46 -8.07 -2.61 5.63
N GLU A 47 -8.10 -1.84 6.73
CA GLU A 47 -7.95 -2.39 8.09
C GLU A 47 -9.08 -3.37 8.43
N GLY A 48 -10.33 -3.03 8.06
CA GLY A 48 -11.50 -3.87 8.33
C GLY A 48 -11.47 -5.23 7.62
N ILE A 49 -10.87 -5.31 6.43
CA ILE A 49 -10.76 -6.57 5.67
C ILE A 49 -9.50 -7.35 6.04
N THR A 50 -8.38 -6.66 6.26
CA THR A 50 -7.08 -7.30 6.50
C THR A 50 -6.83 -7.63 7.97
N GLY A 51 -7.49 -6.93 8.89
CA GLY A 51 -7.20 -6.98 10.33
C GLY A 51 -5.88 -6.33 10.72
N ILE A 52 -5.25 -5.57 9.82
CA ILE A 52 -4.00 -4.85 10.06
C ILE A 52 -4.35 -3.42 10.50
N ASP A 53 -3.79 -2.97 11.63
CA ASP A 53 -3.83 -1.56 12.04
C ASP A 53 -2.69 -0.81 11.34
N LEU A 54 -3.03 0.01 10.35
CA LEU A 54 -2.07 0.72 9.53
C LEU A 54 -1.39 1.85 10.32
N VAL A 55 -2.10 2.50 11.25
CA VAL A 55 -1.53 3.56 12.11
C VAL A 55 -0.47 2.98 13.03
N GLU A 56 -0.77 1.86 13.71
CA GLU A 56 0.18 1.13 14.53
C GLU A 56 1.43 0.73 13.73
N TRP A 57 1.22 0.23 12.50
CA TRP A 57 2.31 -0.17 11.62
C TRP A 57 3.20 1.02 11.22
N GLN A 58 2.65 2.23 11.06
CA GLN A 58 3.47 3.42 10.81
C GLN A 58 4.49 3.66 11.92
N PHE A 59 4.08 3.47 13.19
CA PHE A 59 4.98 3.60 14.34
C PHE A 59 6.01 2.47 14.38
N ARG A 60 5.59 1.21 14.22
CA ARG A 60 6.48 0.05 14.18
C ARG A 60 7.59 0.20 13.12
N ILE A 61 7.21 0.62 11.90
CA ILE A 61 8.16 0.91 10.81
C ILE A 61 9.14 2.01 11.22
N THR A 62 8.64 3.08 11.85
CA THR A 62 9.48 4.21 12.30
C THR A 62 10.50 3.78 13.36
N PHE A 63 10.13 2.82 14.22
CA PHE A 63 11.04 2.22 15.20
C PHE A 63 11.95 1.12 14.63
N GLY A 64 11.88 0.85 13.32
CA GLY A 64 12.70 -0.15 12.65
C GLY A 64 12.31 -1.59 12.98
N GLU A 65 11.08 -1.82 13.47
CA GLU A 65 10.59 -3.17 13.71
C GLU A 65 10.43 -3.94 12.40
N ILE A 66 10.72 -5.25 12.45
CA ILE A 66 10.40 -6.15 11.36
C ILE A 66 8.90 -6.46 11.44
N LEU A 67 8.15 -6.08 10.42
CA LEU A 67 6.72 -6.32 10.38
C LEU A 67 6.42 -7.82 10.22
N PRO A 68 5.40 -8.35 10.91
CA PRO A 68 5.01 -9.76 10.83
C PRO A 68 4.18 -10.02 9.56
N ILE A 69 4.76 -9.74 8.39
CA ILE A 69 4.09 -9.92 7.10
C ILE A 69 4.25 -11.38 6.69
N ARG A 70 3.14 -12.10 6.48
CA ARG A 70 3.17 -13.29 5.62
C ARG A 70 3.16 -12.80 4.18
N PRO A 71 4.01 -13.32 3.27
CA PRO A 71 3.83 -13.06 1.85
C PRO A 71 2.42 -13.52 1.48
N HIS A 72 1.56 -12.59 1.08
CA HIS A 72 0.33 -12.95 0.39
C HIS A 72 0.78 -13.49 -0.98
N HIS A 73 0.72 -14.81 -1.15
CA HIS A 73 0.61 -15.38 -2.49
C HIS A 73 -0.80 -15.05 -2.97
N VAL A 74 -0.89 -14.16 -3.94
CA VAL A 74 -2.07 -14.02 -4.79
C VAL A 74 -1.79 -14.91 -6.00
N GLU A 75 -2.58 -15.97 -6.17
CA GLU A 75 -2.66 -16.71 -7.45
C GLU A 75 -3.23 -15.82 -8.56
#